data_AF-A0A534K7G3-F1
#
_entry.id   AF-A0A534K7G3-F1
#
_cell.length_a   1.000
_cell.length_b   1.000
_cell.length_c   1.000
_cell.angle_alpha   90.00
_cell.angle_beta   90.00
_cell.angle_gamma   90.00
#
_symmetry.space_group_name_H-M   'P 1'
#
loop_
_entity.id
_entity.type
_entity.pdbx_description
1 polymer ?
#
loop_
_entity_poly.entity_id
_entity_poly.type
_entity_poly.pdbx_seq_one_letter_code
_entity_poly.pdbx_strand_id
1 'polypeptide(L)'
;MNVFPQEEAGRRFTFANWSDGGAQNHTLACDGPRTLSAIFTVDDLVGLFSSPIRAVILVDGTAHFAPDAFWCREGSAHVLEAPSPQVDNASRSQYRFTGWADGAPPVRTIMCARPTNFTAFFEAISPPPPELPPAPGPGYPILVLTVIALAVFLPVLLVWWLDWRRRPGGPPVTQVAPLTPSVQRCPACGSPAGPDWTFCMQCGAPLR
;
A
#
# COMPACT_ATOMS: atom_id res chain seq x y z
N MET A 1 49.79 34.68 9.57
CA MET A 1 49.08 33.68 10.38
C MET A 1 47.65 33.65 9.84
N ASN A 2 47.36 32.75 8.90
CA ASN A 2 46.04 32.67 8.27
C ASN A 2 45.10 31.97 9.24
N VAL A 3 44.40 32.74 10.06
CA VAL A 3 43.25 32.23 10.81
C VAL A 3 42.05 32.36 9.89
N PHE A 4 41.88 31.39 8.99
CA PHE A 4 40.58 31.19 8.35
C PHE A 4 39.57 30.86 9.47
N PRO A 5 38.42 31.53 9.55
CA PRO A 5 37.38 31.10 10.48
C PRO A 5 36.86 29.73 10.03
N GLN A 6 37.32 28.71 10.76
CA GLN A 6 36.67 27.47 11.18
C GLN A 6 35.57 26.90 10.28
N GLU A 7 35.80 25.68 9.79
CA GLU A 7 34.77 24.79 9.27
C GLU A 7 33.75 24.46 10.36
N GLU A 8 32.68 25.25 10.43
CA GLU A 8 31.43 24.85 11.04
C GLU A 8 30.74 23.90 10.05
N ALA A 9 30.47 22.65 10.47
CA ALA A 9 29.91 21.63 9.57
C ALA A 9 28.63 22.16 8.89
N GLY A 10 28.61 22.16 7.56
CA GLY A 10 27.48 22.65 6.77
C GLY A 10 27.50 24.15 6.45
N ARG A 11 28.59 24.88 6.73
CA ARG A 11 28.79 26.27 6.26
C ARG A 11 29.88 26.38 5.22
N ARG A 12 29.68 27.27 4.24
CA ARG A 12 30.66 27.60 3.21
C ARG A 12 30.90 29.10 3.18
N PHE A 13 32.16 29.50 3.30
CA PHE A 13 32.59 30.89 3.20
C PHE A 13 33.21 31.15 1.83
N THR A 14 32.64 32.07 1.06
CA THR A 14 33.17 32.48 -0.25
C THR A 14 33.72 33.89 -0.14
N PHE A 15 34.96 34.10 -0.59
CA PHE A 15 35.56 35.42 -0.62
C PHE A 15 34.74 36.36 -1.52
N ALA A 16 34.35 37.52 -0.99
CA ALA A 16 33.57 38.51 -1.73
C ALA A 16 34.49 39.63 -2.26
N ASN A 17 35.13 40.36 -1.35
CA ASN A 17 36.06 41.43 -1.69
C ASN A 17 36.95 41.78 -0.50
N TRP A 18 37.99 42.55 -0.79
CA TRP A 18 38.72 43.29 0.23
C TRP A 18 38.03 44.64 0.50
N SER A 19 38.19 45.16 1.71
CA SER A 19 37.68 46.48 2.09
C SER A 19 38.27 47.64 1.28
N ASP A 20 39.40 47.43 0.62
CA ASP A 20 40.04 48.39 -0.30
C ASP A 20 39.60 48.23 -1.77
N GLY A 21 38.70 47.28 -2.06
CA GLY A 21 38.23 46.99 -3.42
C GLY A 21 39.25 46.29 -4.32
N GLY A 22 40.40 45.85 -3.77
CA GLY A 22 41.42 45.11 -4.51
C GLY A 22 40.93 43.74 -5.00
N ALA A 23 41.63 43.18 -5.99
CA ALA A 23 41.42 41.80 -6.42
C ALA A 23 41.72 40.81 -5.27
N GLN A 24 41.16 39.60 -5.29
CA GLN A 24 41.39 38.60 -4.23
C GLN A 24 42.89 38.39 -3.94
N ASN A 25 43.71 38.38 -4.98
CA ASN A 25 45.17 38.43 -4.88
C ASN A 25 45.67 39.75 -5.46
N HIS A 26 46.22 40.63 -4.63
CA HIS A 26 46.82 41.90 -5.03
C HIS A 26 48.01 42.28 -4.15
N THR A 27 48.87 43.15 -4.69
CA THR A 27 50.01 43.69 -3.96
C THR A 27 49.64 44.89 -3.13
N LEU A 28 50.32 45.04 -1.99
CA LEU A 28 50.10 46.09 -1.02
C LEU A 28 51.33 46.98 -0.87
N ALA A 29 51.18 48.30 -0.96
CA ALA A 29 52.21 49.23 -0.55
C ALA A 29 52.22 49.36 0.98
N CYS A 30 53.40 49.19 1.58
CA CYS A 30 53.61 49.37 3.02
C CYS A 30 54.12 50.79 3.31
N ASP A 31 53.28 51.78 3.06
CA ASP A 31 53.56 53.23 3.19
C ASP A 31 53.10 53.82 4.53
N GLY A 32 52.35 53.06 5.33
CA GLY A 32 51.96 53.43 6.69
C GLY A 32 51.03 52.39 7.33
N PRO A 33 50.63 52.60 8.61
CA PRO A 33 49.67 51.75 9.29
C PRO A 33 48.31 51.81 8.60
N ARG A 34 47.72 50.64 8.31
CA ARG A 34 46.40 50.52 7.68
C ARG A 34 45.72 49.21 8.06
N THR A 35 44.39 49.24 8.10
CA THR A 35 43.55 48.05 8.34
C THR A 35 42.96 47.59 7.01
N LEU A 36 43.15 46.30 6.70
CA LEU A 36 42.55 45.65 5.54
C LEU A 36 41.68 44.50 6.02
N SER A 37 40.41 44.49 5.60
CA SER A 37 39.46 43.46 5.96
C SER A 37 39.06 42.65 4.73
N ALA A 38 39.13 41.32 4.83
CA ALA A 38 38.49 40.44 3.85
C ALA A 38 37.01 40.28 4.22
N ILE A 39 36.14 40.46 3.24
CA ILE A 39 34.69 40.27 3.37
C ILE A 39 34.34 38.95 2.69
N PHE A 40 33.54 38.13 3.38
CA PHE A 40 33.08 36.83 2.89
C PHE A 40 31.56 36.79 2.84
N THR A 41 31.00 36.07 1.88
CA THR A 41 29.60 35.63 1.92
C THR A 41 29.52 34.24 2.54
N VAL A 42 28.50 34.01 3.33
CA VAL A 42 28.22 32.72 3.95
C VAL A 42 27.08 32.05 3.20
N ASP A 43 27.26 30.78 2.87
CA ASP A 43 26.17 29.91 2.43
C ASP A 43 26.01 28.78 3.47
N ASP A 44 24.77 28.50 3.87
CA ASP A 44 24.38 27.45 4.81
C ASP A 44 23.83 26.23 4.05
N LEU A 45 24.13 25.03 4.53
CA LEU A 45 23.60 23.78 4.00
C LEU A 45 22.24 23.47 4.62
N VAL A 46 21.23 23.30 3.78
CA VAL A 46 19.90 22.85 4.18
C VAL A 46 19.71 21.40 3.77
N GLY A 47 19.49 20.53 4.75
CA GLY A 47 19.19 19.11 4.53
C GLY A 47 17.69 18.86 4.42
N LEU A 48 17.29 18.04 3.45
CA LEU A 48 15.91 17.64 3.20
C LEU A 48 15.78 16.13 3.41
N PHE A 49 14.91 15.73 4.31
CA PHE A 49 14.66 14.33 4.67
C PHE A 49 13.18 14.00 4.56
N SER A 50 12.89 12.71 4.39
CA SER A 50 11.51 12.23 4.43
C SER A 50 11.42 10.83 5.02
N SER A 51 10.26 10.53 5.59
CA SER A 51 9.85 9.16 5.91
C SER A 51 8.44 8.91 5.37
N PRO A 52 8.25 7.92 4.47
CA PRO A 52 9.28 7.10 3.84
C PRO A 52 10.26 7.93 2.99
N ILE A 53 11.43 7.35 2.70
CA ILE A 53 12.46 7.97 1.84
C ILE A 53 11.95 8.15 0.40
N ARG A 54 12.66 8.95 -0.38
CA ARG A 54 12.38 9.26 -1.80
C ARG A 54 11.10 10.03 -2.04
N ALA A 55 10.52 10.65 -1.00
CA ALA A 55 9.47 11.62 -1.20
C ALA A 55 10.02 12.88 -1.89
N VAL A 56 9.17 13.56 -2.65
CA VAL A 56 9.50 14.82 -3.30
C VAL A 56 9.25 15.97 -2.34
N ILE A 57 10.22 16.86 -2.20
CA ILE A 57 10.08 18.16 -1.54
C ILE A 57 10.43 19.21 -2.59
N LEU A 58 9.58 20.23 -2.75
CA LEU A 58 9.86 21.35 -3.63
C LEU A 58 10.60 22.44 -2.86
N VAL A 59 11.70 22.94 -3.45
CA VAL A 59 12.41 24.15 -3.01
C VAL A 59 12.21 25.19 -4.09
N ASP A 60 11.48 26.26 -3.78
CA ASP A 60 11.11 27.32 -4.74
C ASP A 60 10.48 26.75 -6.04
N GLY A 61 9.69 25.69 -5.90
CA GLY A 61 9.05 24.98 -7.02
C GLY A 61 9.92 23.94 -7.74
N THR A 62 11.21 23.83 -7.39
CA THR A 62 12.13 22.82 -7.95
C THR A 62 12.07 21.53 -7.13
N ALA A 63 11.96 20.38 -7.80
CA ALA A 63 11.80 19.09 -7.12
C ALA A 63 13.14 18.52 -6.61
N HIS A 64 13.15 18.12 -5.34
CA HIS A 64 14.23 17.41 -4.66
C HIS A 64 13.72 16.07 -4.12
N PHE A 65 14.46 14.99 -4.34
CA PHE A 65 14.11 13.64 -3.86
C PHE A 65 14.85 13.33 -2.57
N ALA A 66 14.15 13.29 -1.44
CA ALA A 66 14.78 13.09 -0.14
C ALA A 66 15.38 11.67 0.02
N PRO A 67 16.53 11.50 0.70
CA PRO A 67 17.35 12.56 1.27
C PRO A 67 18.09 13.35 0.18
N ASP A 68 18.07 14.67 0.30
CA ASP A 68 18.80 15.60 -0.56
C ASP A 68 19.26 16.82 0.26
N ALA A 69 20.08 17.68 -0.31
CA ALA A 69 20.48 18.93 0.33
C ALA A 69 20.77 20.02 -0.69
N PHE A 70 20.60 21.28 -0.29
CA PHE A 70 20.98 22.43 -1.11
C PHE A 70 21.70 23.49 -0.26
N TRP A 71 22.55 24.27 -0.93
CA TRP A 71 23.22 25.42 -0.31
C TRP A 71 22.40 26.68 -0.58
N CYS A 72 22.18 27.49 0.45
CA CYS A 72 21.53 28.78 0.34
C CYS A 72 22.34 29.87 1.03
N ARG A 73 22.22 31.11 0.54
CA ARG A 73 22.93 32.25 1.12
C ARG A 73 22.37 32.58 2.50
N GLU A 74 23.23 32.84 3.47
CA GLU A 74 22.79 33.34 4.77
C GLU A 74 21.96 34.63 4.59
N GLY A 75 20.80 34.68 5.24
CA GLY A 75 19.78 35.72 5.12
C GLY A 75 18.78 35.52 3.98
N SER A 76 18.97 34.57 3.05
CA SER A 76 17.99 34.32 1.99
C SER A 76 16.75 33.58 2.50
N ALA A 77 15.61 33.83 1.84
CA ALA A 77 14.37 33.13 2.07
C ALA A 77 14.13 32.10 0.96
N HIS A 78 13.66 30.92 1.32
CA HIS A 78 13.27 29.86 0.38
C HIS A 78 11.90 29.30 0.76
N VAL A 79 11.10 28.92 -0.22
CA VAL A 79 9.83 28.24 -0.01
C VAL A 79 10.06 26.73 -0.06
N LEU A 80 9.73 26.05 1.03
CA LEU A 80 9.61 24.59 1.05
C LEU A 80 8.14 24.20 0.91
N GLU A 81 7.89 23.24 0.03
CA GLU A 81 6.57 22.62 -0.12
C GLU A 81 6.74 21.09 -0.14
N ALA A 82 5.86 20.39 0.58
CA ALA A 82 5.71 18.95 0.49
C ALA A 82 4.41 18.62 -0.28
N PRO A 83 4.47 18.41 -1.61
CA PRO A 83 3.28 18.14 -2.41
C PRO A 83 2.55 16.90 -1.91
N SER A 84 1.22 16.93 -1.94
CA SER A 84 0.40 15.79 -1.56
C SER A 84 -0.88 15.76 -2.40
N PRO A 85 -1.31 14.58 -2.89
CA PRO A 85 -0.68 13.28 -2.71
C PRO A 85 0.56 13.07 -3.61
N GLN A 86 1.46 12.19 -3.19
CA GLN A 86 2.60 11.75 -4.00
C GLN A 86 2.36 10.32 -4.49
N VAL A 87 2.83 10.00 -5.70
CA VAL A 87 2.75 8.64 -6.24
C VAL A 87 4.16 8.12 -6.41
N ASP A 88 4.45 6.98 -5.77
CA ASP A 88 5.65 6.22 -6.07
C ASP A 88 5.33 5.20 -7.16
N ASN A 89 5.76 5.48 -8.38
CA ASN A 89 5.55 4.62 -9.53
C ASN A 89 6.25 3.25 -9.39
N ALA A 90 7.32 3.16 -8.59
CA ALA A 90 8.04 1.90 -8.39
C ALA A 90 7.24 0.94 -7.49
N SER A 91 6.71 1.44 -6.36
CA SER A 91 5.89 0.65 -5.45
C SER A 91 4.39 0.64 -5.80
N ARG A 92 3.96 1.43 -6.79
CA ARG A 92 2.55 1.68 -7.13
C ARG A 92 1.72 2.13 -5.91
N SER A 93 2.37 2.76 -4.95
CA SER A 93 1.73 3.27 -3.74
C SER A 93 1.53 4.77 -3.84
N GLN A 94 0.41 5.25 -3.32
CA GLN A 94 0.14 6.67 -3.16
C GLN A 94 0.38 7.06 -1.71
N TYR A 95 1.01 8.20 -1.47
CA TYR A 95 1.35 8.71 -0.16
C TYR A 95 0.68 10.06 0.07
N ARG A 96 0.16 10.26 1.28
CA ARG A 96 -0.39 11.53 1.75
C ARG A 96 0.57 12.15 2.75
N PHE A 97 0.83 13.44 2.60
CA PHE A 97 1.59 14.20 3.58
C PHE A 97 0.84 14.27 4.92
N THR A 98 1.53 13.97 6.02
CA THR A 98 0.96 14.02 7.36
C THR A 98 1.51 15.16 8.21
N GLY A 99 2.73 15.63 7.95
CA GLY A 99 3.30 16.78 8.64
C GLY A 99 4.81 16.90 8.47
N TRP A 100 5.32 18.08 8.79
CA TRP A 100 6.75 18.26 9.04
C TRP A 100 7.08 17.86 10.48
N ALA A 101 8.30 17.41 10.73
CA ALA A 101 8.76 17.05 12.08
C ALA A 101 8.66 18.19 13.10
N ASP A 102 8.73 19.44 12.64
CA ASP A 102 8.59 20.64 13.46
C ASP A 102 7.15 21.20 13.48
N GLY A 103 6.17 20.47 12.93
CA GLY A 103 4.76 20.85 12.96
C GLY A 103 4.38 22.00 12.02
N ALA A 104 5.26 22.41 11.11
CA ALA A 104 4.96 23.47 10.16
C ALA A 104 3.87 23.07 9.14
N PRO A 105 3.22 24.04 8.47
CA PRO A 105 2.29 23.77 7.38
C PRO A 105 2.97 23.10 6.16
N PRO A 106 2.21 22.46 5.25
CA PRO A 106 2.78 21.78 4.07
C PRO A 106 3.63 22.69 3.18
N VAL A 107 3.23 23.96 3.05
CA VAL A 107 3.98 25.03 2.39
C VAL A 107 4.47 26.00 3.45
N ARG A 108 5.75 26.33 3.43
CA ARG A 108 6.38 27.23 4.40
C ARG A 108 7.52 28.01 3.78
N THR A 109 7.78 29.18 4.32
CA THR A 109 9.02 29.93 4.03
C THR A 109 10.02 29.66 5.14
N ILE A 110 11.25 29.33 4.75
CA ILE A 110 12.39 29.18 5.64
C ILE A 110 13.37 30.34 5.41
N MET A 111 14.09 30.72 6.47
CA MET A 111 15.21 31.66 6.38
C MET A 111 16.50 30.87 6.58
N CYS A 112 17.44 31.01 5.65
CA CYS A 112 18.76 30.43 5.77
C CYS A 112 19.57 31.28 6.75
N ALA A 113 19.69 30.85 8.00
CA ALA A 113 20.45 31.55 9.04
C ALA A 113 21.57 30.69 9.65
N ARG A 114 21.46 29.37 9.46
CA ARG A 114 22.42 28.36 9.91
C ARG A 114 22.09 27.02 9.25
N PRO A 115 23.03 26.07 9.21
CA PRO A 115 22.77 24.74 8.70
C PRO A 115 21.60 24.10 9.45
N THR A 116 20.58 23.65 8.71
CA THR A 116 19.32 23.15 9.30
C THR A 116 18.76 22.01 8.46
N ASN A 117 18.18 21.01 9.13
CA ASN A 117 17.53 19.87 8.48
C ASN A 117 16.01 19.96 8.62
N PHE A 118 15.29 19.67 7.54
CA PHE A 118 13.83 19.58 7.51
C PHE A 118 13.42 18.15 7.14
N THR A 119 12.50 17.58 7.93
CA THR A 119 12.02 16.21 7.72
C THR A 119 10.51 16.21 7.50
N ALA A 120 10.07 15.71 6.35
CA ALA A 120 8.65 15.53 6.02
C ALA A 120 8.18 14.09 6.30
N PHE A 121 6.95 13.95 6.80
CA PHE A 121 6.32 12.65 7.03
C PHE A 121 5.15 12.43 6.07
N PHE A 122 5.05 11.19 5.57
CA PHE A 122 3.96 10.75 4.72
C PHE A 122 3.47 9.37 5.14
N GLU A 123 2.21 9.08 4.84
CA GLU A 123 1.57 7.79 5.06
C GLU A 123 1.00 7.24 3.76
N ALA A 124 1.04 5.92 3.59
CA ALA A 124 0.46 5.26 2.44
C ALA A 124 -1.07 5.41 2.47
N ILE A 125 -1.65 5.81 1.34
CA ILE A 125 -3.09 5.77 1.11
C ILE A 125 -3.43 4.32 0.75
N SER A 126 -4.13 3.63 1.64
CA SER A 126 -4.67 2.32 1.33
C SER A 126 -5.74 2.45 0.23
N PRO A 127 -5.71 1.61 -0.82
CA PRO A 127 -6.85 1.53 -1.73
C PRO A 127 -8.08 1.04 -0.94
N PRO A 128 -9.30 1.45 -1.33
CA PRO A 128 -10.50 0.86 -0.76
C PRO A 128 -10.45 -0.66 -0.97
N PRO A 129 -11.01 -1.47 -0.04
CA PRO A 129 -11.12 -2.91 -0.22
C PRO A 129 -11.76 -3.20 -1.59
N PRO A 130 -11.33 -4.24 -2.31
CA PRO A 130 -12.02 -4.64 -3.52
C PRO A 130 -13.49 -4.89 -3.15
N GLU A 131 -14.39 -4.12 -3.76
CA GLU A 131 -15.82 -4.27 -3.55
C GLU A 131 -16.18 -5.70 -3.98
N LEU A 132 -16.68 -6.50 -3.05
CA LEU A 132 -17.09 -7.86 -3.34
C LEU A 132 -18.09 -7.80 -4.51
N PRO A 133 -17.99 -8.70 -5.51
CA PRO A 133 -19.00 -8.74 -6.55
C PRO A 133 -20.38 -8.84 -5.90
N PRO A 134 -21.40 -8.13 -6.44
CA PRO A 134 -22.74 -8.18 -5.87
C PRO A 134 -23.14 -9.64 -5.76
N ALA A 135 -23.56 -10.06 -4.55
CA ALA A 135 -23.99 -11.42 -4.30
C ALA A 135 -24.96 -11.84 -5.42
N PRO A 136 -24.79 -13.02 -6.06
CA PRO A 136 -25.70 -13.46 -7.09
C PRO A 136 -27.12 -13.39 -6.50
N GLY A 137 -27.97 -12.58 -7.12
CA GLY A 137 -29.31 -12.34 -6.63
C GLY A 137 -30.09 -13.66 -6.50
N PRO A 138 -31.17 -13.68 -5.71
CA PRO A 138 -31.93 -14.90 -5.39
C PRO A 138 -32.51 -15.67 -6.60
N GLY A 139 -32.37 -15.16 -7.83
CA GLY A 139 -32.79 -15.83 -9.07
C GLY A 139 -31.80 -16.84 -9.65
N TYR A 140 -30.53 -16.86 -9.21
CA TYR A 140 -29.50 -17.76 -9.75
C TYR A 140 -29.71 -19.27 -9.49
N PRO A 141 -30.25 -19.74 -8.34
CA PRO A 141 -30.50 -21.19 -8.16
C PRO A 141 -31.73 -21.69 -8.93
N ILE A 142 -32.68 -20.82 -9.29
CA ILE A 142 -33.95 -21.23 -9.93
C ILE A 142 -33.73 -21.59 -11.41
N LEU A 143 -32.92 -20.82 -12.15
CA LEU A 143 -32.64 -21.08 -13.56
C LEU A 143 -31.78 -22.34 -13.76
N VAL A 144 -30.82 -22.60 -12.87
CA VAL A 144 -29.98 -23.81 -12.96
C VAL A 144 -30.78 -25.07 -12.64
N LEU A 145 -31.61 -25.04 -11.59
CA LEU A 145 -32.45 -26.19 -11.22
C LEU A 145 -33.54 -26.49 -12.25
N THR A 146 -34.13 -25.46 -12.88
CA THR A 146 -35.13 -25.66 -13.95
C THR A 146 -34.51 -26.26 -15.22
N VAL A 147 -33.31 -25.81 -15.62
CA VAL A 147 -32.59 -26.39 -16.77
C VAL A 147 -32.18 -27.84 -16.49
N ILE A 148 -31.66 -28.15 -15.29
CA ILE A 148 -31.32 -29.52 -14.90
C ILE A 148 -32.57 -30.39 -14.83
N ALA A 149 -33.67 -29.89 -14.25
CA ALA A 149 -34.92 -30.62 -14.19
C ALA A 149 -35.48 -30.91 -15.59
N LEU A 150 -35.46 -29.95 -16.51
CA LEU A 150 -35.89 -30.20 -17.89
C LEU A 150 -34.95 -31.18 -18.62
N ALA A 151 -33.64 -31.06 -18.44
CA ALA A 151 -32.66 -31.95 -19.06
C ALA A 151 -32.67 -33.39 -18.52
N VAL A 152 -33.15 -33.60 -17.28
CA VAL A 152 -33.25 -34.94 -16.67
C VAL A 152 -34.67 -35.51 -16.83
N PHE A 153 -35.70 -34.72 -16.52
CA PHE A 153 -37.08 -35.21 -16.53
C PHE A 153 -37.67 -35.29 -17.93
N LEU A 154 -37.35 -34.39 -18.88
CA LEU A 154 -37.89 -34.52 -20.25
C LEU A 154 -37.43 -35.79 -20.96
N PRO A 155 -36.13 -36.18 -20.98
CA PRO A 155 -35.74 -37.44 -21.61
C PRO A 155 -36.24 -38.65 -20.83
N VAL A 156 -36.31 -38.61 -19.50
CA VAL A 156 -36.90 -39.71 -18.71
C VAL A 156 -38.39 -39.85 -18.98
N LEU A 157 -39.15 -38.74 -19.04
CA LEU A 157 -40.57 -38.75 -19.40
C LEU A 157 -40.79 -39.15 -20.85
N LEU A 158 -39.90 -38.74 -21.77
CA LEU A 158 -39.96 -39.15 -23.16
C LEU A 158 -39.72 -40.66 -23.31
N VAL A 159 -38.68 -41.20 -22.65
CA VAL A 159 -38.40 -42.64 -22.61
C VAL A 159 -39.56 -43.40 -21.94
N TRP A 160 -40.06 -42.90 -20.82
CA TRP A 160 -41.19 -43.49 -20.11
C TRP A 160 -42.48 -43.46 -20.93
N TRP A 161 -42.76 -42.38 -21.64
CA TRP A 161 -43.92 -42.24 -22.52
C TRP A 161 -43.80 -43.10 -23.78
N LEU A 162 -42.61 -43.19 -24.37
CA LEU A 162 -42.32 -44.10 -25.47
C LEU A 162 -42.43 -45.57 -25.05
N ASP A 163 -41.98 -45.92 -23.83
CA ASP A 163 -42.10 -47.26 -23.26
C ASP A 163 -43.56 -47.60 -22.92
N TRP A 164 -44.31 -46.65 -22.33
CA TRP A 164 -45.73 -46.81 -22.02
C TRP A 164 -46.57 -47.09 -23.27
N ARG A 165 -46.29 -46.41 -24.39
CA ARG A 165 -46.94 -46.68 -25.69
C ARG A 165 -46.64 -48.07 -26.25
N ARG A 166 -45.56 -48.73 -25.81
CA ARG A 166 -45.13 -50.03 -26.30
C ARG A 166 -45.58 -51.20 -25.43
N ARG A 167 -46.26 -50.98 -24.30
CA ARG A 167 -46.72 -52.09 -23.44
C ARG A 167 -48.01 -52.71 -23.98
N PRO A 168 -48.02 -53.97 -24.45
CA PRO A 168 -49.26 -54.70 -24.62
C PRO A 168 -49.90 -54.94 -23.25
N GLY A 169 -51.18 -54.58 -23.11
CA GLY A 169 -51.94 -54.74 -21.88
C GLY A 169 -52.13 -56.22 -21.52
N GLY A 170 -51.57 -56.62 -20.37
CA GLY A 170 -51.86 -57.88 -19.70
C GLY A 170 -51.88 -57.67 -18.17
N PRO A 171 -52.82 -58.29 -17.43
CA PRO A 171 -52.98 -58.08 -15.99
C PRO A 171 -51.88 -58.74 -15.12
N PRO A 172 -51.73 -58.31 -13.85
CA PRO A 172 -50.49 -58.37 -13.10
C PRO A 172 -50.24 -59.72 -12.39
N VAL A 173 -48.96 -60.10 -12.28
CA VAL A 173 -48.50 -61.15 -11.36
C VAL A 173 -48.18 -60.51 -10.02
N THR A 174 -48.94 -60.89 -9.00
CA THR A 174 -48.73 -60.52 -7.61
C THR A 174 -47.44 -61.17 -7.09
N GLN A 175 -46.47 -60.35 -6.69
CA GLN A 175 -45.38 -60.79 -5.82
C GLN A 175 -45.37 -59.96 -4.53
N VAL A 176 -45.22 -60.68 -3.43
CA VAL A 176 -45.27 -60.21 -2.05
C VAL A 176 -44.02 -59.38 -1.73
N ALA A 177 -44.22 -58.23 -1.12
CA ALA A 177 -43.17 -57.31 -0.71
C ALA A 177 -42.28 -57.91 0.40
N PRO A 178 -40.95 -57.84 0.29
CA PRO A 178 -40.07 -57.97 1.44
C PRO A 178 -40.11 -56.66 2.24
N LEU A 179 -40.40 -56.77 3.54
CA LEU A 179 -40.19 -55.69 4.49
C LEU A 179 -38.68 -55.41 4.54
N THR A 180 -38.24 -54.24 4.06
CA THR A 180 -36.87 -53.79 4.29
C THR A 180 -36.84 -53.03 5.62
N PRO A 181 -36.07 -53.46 6.62
CA PRO A 181 -35.90 -52.72 7.85
C PRO A 181 -35.14 -51.41 7.57
N SER A 182 -35.54 -50.33 8.22
CA SER A 182 -34.85 -49.04 8.18
C SER A 182 -33.40 -49.20 8.63
N VAL A 183 -32.45 -48.98 7.72
CA VAL A 183 -31.02 -49.02 8.02
C VAL A 183 -30.67 -47.79 8.88
N GLN A 184 -30.42 -47.98 10.17
CA GLN A 184 -29.81 -46.94 11.02
C GLN A 184 -28.36 -46.70 10.58
N ARG A 185 -27.91 -45.45 10.63
CA ARG A 185 -26.53 -45.04 10.27
C ARG A 185 -25.77 -44.60 11.52
N CYS A 186 -24.47 -44.86 11.54
CA CYS A 186 -23.59 -44.38 12.60
C CYS A 186 -23.54 -42.84 12.58
N PRO A 187 -23.79 -42.15 13.70
CA PRO A 187 -23.78 -40.69 13.76
C PRO A 187 -22.38 -40.07 13.63
N ALA A 188 -21.32 -40.84 13.91
CA ALA A 188 -19.95 -40.36 13.82
C ALA A 188 -19.37 -40.43 12.40
N CYS A 189 -19.64 -41.51 11.64
CA CYS A 189 -19.03 -41.73 10.33
C CYS A 189 -20.02 -42.00 9.18
N GLY A 190 -21.31 -42.15 9.48
CA GLY A 190 -22.37 -42.31 8.46
C GLY A 190 -22.49 -43.71 7.84
N SER A 191 -21.66 -44.68 8.26
CA SER A 191 -21.77 -46.07 7.78
C SER A 191 -23.04 -46.74 8.30
N PRO A 192 -23.63 -47.70 7.55
CA PRO A 192 -24.77 -48.46 8.04
C PRO A 192 -24.40 -49.20 9.34
N ALA A 193 -25.28 -49.15 10.32
CA ALA A 193 -25.15 -49.82 11.60
C ALA A 193 -26.32 -50.77 11.82
N GLY A 194 -26.03 -51.98 12.30
CA GLY A 194 -27.07 -52.92 12.71
C GLY A 194 -27.80 -52.42 13.97
N PRO A 195 -29.10 -52.73 14.16
CA PRO A 195 -29.89 -52.22 15.29
C PRO A 195 -29.40 -52.68 16.66
N ASP A 196 -28.61 -53.76 16.71
CA ASP A 196 -28.12 -54.39 17.95
C ASP A 196 -26.62 -54.21 18.20
N TRP A 197 -25.97 -53.26 17.51
CA TRP A 197 -24.53 -53.02 17.69
C TRP A 197 -24.25 -52.00 18.81
N THR A 198 -23.32 -52.33 19.71
CA THR A 198 -22.88 -51.40 20.78
C THR A 198 -21.80 -50.44 20.30
N PHE A 199 -20.94 -50.88 19.36
CA PHE A 199 -19.87 -50.06 18.77
C PHE A 199 -19.85 -50.19 17.25
N CYS A 200 -19.47 -49.12 16.55
CA CYS A 200 -19.30 -49.11 15.11
C CYS A 200 -18.03 -49.88 14.72
N MET A 201 -18.16 -50.90 13.88
CA MET A 201 -16.99 -51.68 13.41
C MET A 201 -16.05 -50.88 12.50
N GLN A 202 -16.49 -49.75 11.93
CA GLN A 202 -15.69 -48.97 10.99
C GLN A 202 -14.85 -47.86 11.66
N CYS A 203 -15.37 -47.23 12.72
CA CYS A 203 -14.68 -46.13 13.40
C CYS A 203 -14.51 -46.33 14.92
N GLY A 204 -15.04 -47.42 15.49
CA GLY A 204 -14.94 -47.73 16.91
C GLY A 204 -15.87 -46.93 17.84
N ALA A 205 -16.67 -45.99 17.31
CA ALA A 205 -17.55 -45.14 18.12
C ALA A 205 -18.72 -45.93 18.75
N PRO A 206 -19.14 -45.61 19.98
CA PRO A 206 -20.33 -46.22 20.60
C PRO A 206 -21.62 -45.82 19.88
N LEU A 207 -22.57 -46.75 19.76
CA LEU A 207 -23.87 -46.57 19.07
C LEU A 207 -25.06 -46.56 20.03
N ARG A 208 -24.84 -46.87 21.31
CA ARG A 208 -25.77 -46.72 22.43
C ARG A 208 -25.05 -46.04 23.59
#